data_AF-A0A2G9XFY1-F1
#
_entry.id   AF-A0A2G9XFY1-F1
#
_cell.length_a   1.000
_cell.length_b   1.000
_cell.length_c   1.000
_cell.angle_alpha   90.00
_cell.angle_beta   90.00
_cell.angle_gamma   90.00
#
_symmetry.space_group_name_H-M   'P 1'
#
loop_
_entity.id
_entity.type
_entity.pdbx_description
1 polymer ?
#
loop_
_entity_poly.entity_id
_entity_poly.type
_entity_poly.pdbx_seq_one_letter_code
_entity_poly.pdbx_strand_id
1 'polypeptide(L)'
;MLLRPSPHLKIAIPPIFFWESARADLKVESRSAFYPGHVTSRLCLTLLEKTLRSCPCRNLLDVGCGSGILALTAARIGVPFTVGLDIDFRAVVLSRVNGTKNGLSDRCHWYAGTVHALQGRFDCIAANLPYFVLMESVNDLERLLAAEGLMILSGFHDIQFYEVKEELLLRGLEIQETTSGDLSFCGVPPSGSFTWMAVSATRTSSHRSKGHNER
;
A
#
# COMPACT_ATOMS: atom_id res chain seq x y z
N MET A 1 -6.09 -3.01 19.03
CA MET A 1 -4.69 -2.63 18.88
C MET A 1 -4.58 -1.21 18.35
N LEU A 2 -3.72 -0.39 18.96
CA LEU A 2 -3.37 0.93 18.45
C LEU A 2 -2.07 0.83 17.65
N LEU A 3 -2.18 0.89 16.33
CA LEU A 3 -1.03 0.89 15.44
C LEU A 3 -0.41 2.28 15.35
N ARG A 4 0.92 2.37 15.41
CA ARG A 4 1.69 3.62 15.35
C ARG A 4 2.78 3.51 14.27
N PRO A 5 2.46 3.81 12.99
CA PRO A 5 3.44 3.79 11.91
C PRO A 5 4.53 4.86 12.07
N SER A 6 4.19 5.96 12.74
CA SER A 6 5.11 7.05 13.10
C SER A 6 4.63 7.76 14.38
N PRO A 7 5.39 8.75 14.91
CA PRO A 7 4.94 9.60 16.00
C PRO A 7 3.67 10.42 15.69
N HIS A 8 3.36 10.65 14.42
CA HIS A 8 2.33 11.59 13.96
C HIS A 8 1.03 10.92 13.49
N LEU A 9 0.98 9.59 13.49
CA LEU A 9 -0.18 8.83 13.03
C LEU A 9 -0.49 7.67 13.96
N LYS A 10 -1.74 7.63 14.43
CA LYS A 10 -2.26 6.56 15.28
C LYS A 10 -3.50 5.95 14.64
N ILE A 11 -3.47 4.65 14.37
CA ILE A 11 -4.58 3.92 13.74
C ILE A 11 -5.15 2.92 14.74
N ALA A 12 -6.42 3.08 15.11
CA ALA A 12 -7.13 2.15 15.96
C ALA A 12 -7.73 1.01 15.14
N ILE A 13 -7.35 -0.23 15.48
CA ILE A 13 -7.87 -1.46 14.88
C ILE A 13 -8.51 -2.31 16.00
N PRO A 14 -9.78 -2.72 15.92
CA PRO A 14 -10.39 -3.59 16.91
C PRO A 14 -9.68 -4.96 17.06
N PRO A 15 -9.74 -5.63 18.23
CA PRO A 15 -10.31 -5.13 19.49
C PRO A 15 -9.40 -4.08 20.13
N ILE A 16 -9.98 -2.95 20.54
CA ILE A 16 -9.29 -1.84 21.20
C ILE A 16 -10.24 -1.22 22.22
N PHE A 17 -9.71 -0.78 23.35
CA PHE A 17 -10.53 -0.11 24.36
C PHE A 17 -11.01 1.25 23.85
N PHE A 18 -12.21 1.67 24.27
CA PHE A 18 -12.82 2.91 23.77
C PHE A 18 -11.97 4.15 24.09
N TRP A 19 -11.28 4.18 25.24
CA TRP A 19 -10.40 5.30 25.63
C TRP A 19 -9.11 5.39 24.80
N GLU A 20 -8.61 4.27 24.29
CA GLU A 20 -7.48 4.26 23.35
C GLU A 20 -7.93 4.67 21.95
N SER A 21 -9.12 4.22 21.53
CA SER A 21 -9.72 4.58 20.25
C SER A 21 -10.00 6.08 20.12
N ALA A 22 -10.31 6.76 21.22
CA ALA A 22 -10.55 8.20 21.24
C ALA A 22 -9.31 9.04 20.86
N ARG A 23 -8.10 8.46 20.94
CA ARG A 23 -6.83 9.14 20.64
C ARG A 23 -6.27 8.80 19.25
N ALA A 24 -7.03 8.08 18.43
CA ALA A 24 -6.60 7.65 17.11
C ALA A 24 -6.97 8.65 16.03
N ASP A 25 -6.06 8.83 15.07
CA ASP A 25 -6.24 9.64 13.87
C ASP A 25 -7.14 8.96 12.84
N LEU A 26 -7.12 7.62 12.83
CA LEU A 26 -7.95 6.76 11.99
C LEU A 26 -8.50 5.58 12.79
N LYS A 27 -9.70 5.14 12.45
CA LYS A 27 -10.35 3.94 12.97
C LYS A 27 -10.62 2.98 11.82
N VAL A 28 -9.97 1.82 11.82
CA VAL A 28 -10.03 0.86 10.71
C VAL A 28 -10.56 -0.46 11.22
N GLU A 29 -11.69 -0.89 10.68
CA GLU A 29 -12.21 -2.23 10.90
C GLU A 29 -11.57 -3.23 9.95
N SER A 30 -11.41 -4.46 10.43
CA SER A 30 -10.72 -5.55 9.73
C SER A 30 -11.60 -6.77 9.48
N ARG A 31 -12.90 -6.70 9.80
CA ARG A 31 -13.80 -7.85 9.67
C ARG A 31 -13.85 -8.24 8.20
N SER A 32 -13.49 -9.49 7.89
CA SER A 32 -13.59 -10.06 6.54
C SER A 32 -12.62 -9.48 5.49
N ALA A 33 -11.47 -8.92 5.90
CA ALA A 33 -10.38 -8.52 5.02
C ALA A 33 -9.01 -8.95 5.59
N PHE A 34 -7.94 -8.79 4.80
CA PHE A 34 -6.56 -9.01 5.25
C PHE A 34 -6.29 -8.24 6.55
N TYR A 35 -5.61 -8.89 7.51
CA TYR A 35 -5.41 -8.34 8.84
C TYR A 35 -4.56 -7.05 8.79
N PRO A 36 -5.12 -5.88 9.11
CA PRO A 36 -4.41 -4.60 8.98
C PRO A 36 -3.25 -4.45 9.98
N GLY A 37 -3.20 -5.31 11.00
CA GLY A 37 -2.11 -5.37 11.97
C GLY A 37 -0.94 -6.27 11.56
N HIS A 38 -0.97 -6.89 10.38
CA HIS A 38 0.14 -7.70 9.87
C HIS A 38 1.40 -6.84 9.70
N VAL A 39 2.59 -7.46 9.80
CA VAL A 39 3.87 -6.74 9.74
C VAL A 39 4.01 -5.95 8.45
N THR A 40 3.61 -6.51 7.31
CA THR A 40 3.67 -5.83 5.99
C THR A 40 2.83 -4.56 5.93
N SER A 41 1.64 -4.54 6.55
CA SER A 41 0.83 -3.32 6.66
C SER A 41 1.57 -2.22 7.42
N ARG A 42 2.29 -2.58 8.49
CA ARG A 42 3.12 -1.61 9.24
C ARG A 42 4.25 -1.07 8.39
N LEU A 43 4.96 -1.94 7.69
CA LEU A 43 6.07 -1.57 6.82
C LEU A 43 5.61 -0.60 5.72
N CYS A 44 4.51 -0.94 5.02
CA CYS A 44 3.89 -0.05 4.03
C CYS A 44 3.50 1.30 4.65
N LEU A 45 2.82 1.32 5.80
CA LEU A 45 2.37 2.57 6.42
C LEU A 45 3.53 3.46 6.84
N THR A 46 4.60 2.89 7.37
CA THR A 46 5.81 3.64 7.76
C THR A 46 6.50 4.24 6.53
N LEU A 47 6.70 3.47 5.45
CA LEU A 47 7.26 4.01 4.20
C LEU A 47 6.33 5.06 3.56
N LEU A 48 5.02 4.78 3.53
CA LEU A 48 4.01 5.66 2.96
C LEU A 48 3.99 7.03 3.63
N GLU A 49 3.93 7.04 4.96
CA GLU A 49 3.91 8.30 5.69
C GLU A 49 5.23 9.07 5.52
N LYS A 50 6.38 8.38 5.66
CA LYS A 50 7.69 9.02 5.50
C LYS A 50 7.84 9.65 4.12
N THR A 51 7.47 8.90 3.08
CA THR A 51 7.68 9.34 1.70
C THR A 51 6.70 10.44 1.31
N LEU A 52 5.41 10.31 1.62
CA LEU A 52 4.41 11.32 1.25
C LEU A 52 4.53 12.63 2.01
N ARG A 53 5.13 12.62 3.22
CA ARG A 53 5.49 13.87 3.91
C ARG A 53 6.65 14.60 3.24
N SER A 54 7.57 13.85 2.65
CA SER A 54 8.77 14.40 1.99
C SER A 54 8.50 14.78 0.54
N CYS A 55 7.62 14.02 -0.14
CA CYS A 55 7.21 14.20 -1.51
C CYS A 55 5.68 14.05 -1.61
N PRO A 56 4.93 15.15 -1.42
CA PRO A 56 3.47 15.13 -1.52
C PRO A 56 3.01 14.74 -2.93
N CYS A 57 1.94 13.95 -3.01
CA CYS A 57 1.33 13.54 -4.28
C CYS A 57 -0.11 14.04 -4.40
N ARG A 58 -0.62 14.17 -5.62
CA ARG A 58 -2.00 14.62 -5.87
C ARG A 58 -2.99 13.46 -5.90
N ASN A 59 -2.53 12.28 -6.29
CA ASN A 59 -3.37 11.09 -6.27
C ASN A 59 -2.59 9.83 -5.87
N LEU A 60 -3.30 8.89 -5.27
CA LEU A 60 -2.76 7.59 -4.88
C LEU A 60 -3.68 6.44 -5.31
N LEU A 61 -3.07 5.36 -5.80
CA LEU A 61 -3.73 4.08 -6.03
C LEU A 61 -3.30 3.06 -4.96
N ASP A 62 -4.25 2.42 -4.30
CA ASP A 62 -4.06 1.32 -3.35
C ASP A 62 -4.56 0.02 -3.99
N VAL A 63 -3.64 -0.87 -4.37
CA VAL A 63 -3.94 -2.13 -5.07
C VAL A 63 -3.97 -3.29 -4.06
N GLY A 64 -5.11 -3.98 -3.99
CA GLY A 64 -5.38 -4.95 -2.93
C GLY A 64 -5.79 -4.25 -1.63
N CYS A 65 -6.73 -3.29 -1.72
CA CYS A 65 -6.98 -2.33 -0.66
C CYS A 65 -7.45 -2.98 0.66
N GLY A 66 -8.10 -4.15 0.63
CA GLY A 66 -8.46 -4.90 1.82
C GLY A 66 -9.38 -4.11 2.77
N SER A 67 -8.79 -3.54 3.82
CA SER A 67 -9.50 -2.67 4.78
C SER A 67 -9.50 -1.19 4.39
N GLY A 68 -8.76 -0.83 3.33
CA GLY A 68 -8.53 0.52 2.85
C GLY A 68 -7.45 1.27 3.63
N ILE A 69 -6.70 0.60 4.52
CA ILE A 69 -5.80 1.26 5.47
C ILE A 69 -4.73 2.14 4.82
N LEU A 70 -4.19 1.76 3.65
CA LEU A 70 -3.16 2.54 2.97
C LEU A 70 -3.77 3.78 2.30
N ALA A 71 -4.83 3.62 1.49
CA ALA A 71 -5.54 4.74 0.88
C ALA A 71 -6.14 5.72 1.92
N LEU A 72 -6.71 5.21 3.02
CA LEU A 72 -7.22 6.05 4.11
C LEU A 72 -6.10 6.81 4.81
N THR A 73 -4.96 6.17 5.02
CA THR A 73 -3.78 6.83 5.59
C THR A 73 -3.29 7.96 4.69
N ALA A 74 -3.15 7.70 3.39
CA ALA A 74 -2.76 8.69 2.41
C ALA A 74 -3.71 9.90 2.40
N ALA A 75 -5.03 9.66 2.38
CA ALA A 75 -6.02 10.73 2.43
C ALA A 75 -5.94 11.54 3.74
N ARG A 76 -5.68 10.87 4.87
CA ARG A 76 -5.56 11.48 6.20
C ARG A 76 -4.32 12.37 6.34
N ILE A 77 -3.22 12.04 5.67
CA ILE A 77 -1.98 12.84 5.68
C ILE A 77 -1.97 13.94 4.63
N GLY A 78 -2.99 14.03 3.76
CA GLY A 78 -3.23 15.17 2.89
C GLY A 78 -3.32 14.88 1.40
N VAL A 79 -3.24 13.61 0.97
CA VAL A 79 -3.46 13.27 -0.44
C VAL A 79 -4.92 13.57 -0.80
N PRO A 80 -5.20 14.41 -1.81
CA PRO A 80 -6.55 14.90 -2.05
C PRO A 80 -7.45 13.88 -2.74
N PHE A 81 -6.87 12.89 -3.43
CA PHE A 81 -7.63 11.88 -4.16
C PHE A 81 -6.98 10.51 -4.05
N THR A 82 -7.71 9.51 -3.55
CA THR A 82 -7.23 8.13 -3.46
C THR A 82 -8.21 7.17 -4.10
N VAL A 83 -7.68 6.15 -4.76
CA VAL A 83 -8.43 5.06 -5.36
C VAL A 83 -7.97 3.76 -4.73
N GLY A 84 -8.88 2.99 -4.17
CA GLY A 84 -8.62 1.63 -3.71
C GLY A 84 -9.30 0.59 -4.62
N LEU A 85 -8.52 -0.42 -5.01
CA LEU A 85 -8.98 -1.57 -5.76
C LEU A 85 -8.84 -2.85 -4.97
N ASP A 86 -9.84 -3.71 -5.04
CA ASP A 86 -9.73 -5.09 -4.59
C ASP A 86 -10.54 -6.01 -5.50
N ILE A 87 -10.07 -7.25 -5.69
CA ILE A 87 -10.83 -8.27 -6.42
C ILE A 87 -11.96 -8.83 -5.55
N ASP A 88 -11.84 -8.77 -4.22
CA ASP A 88 -12.89 -9.15 -3.29
C ASP A 88 -13.84 -7.96 -3.04
N PHE A 89 -15.07 -8.07 -3.53
CA PHE A 89 -16.12 -7.08 -3.30
C PHE A 89 -16.35 -6.79 -1.80
N ARG A 90 -16.14 -7.77 -0.91
CA ARG A 90 -16.31 -7.58 0.53
C ARG A 90 -15.26 -6.62 1.10
N ALA A 91 -14.03 -6.68 0.60
CA ALA A 91 -12.97 -5.74 0.96
C ALA A 91 -13.34 -4.31 0.53
N VAL A 92 -13.85 -4.15 -0.70
CA VAL A 92 -14.29 -2.83 -1.21
C VAL A 92 -15.42 -2.24 -0.35
N VAL A 93 -16.40 -3.05 0.05
CA VAL A 93 -17.47 -2.62 0.95
C VAL A 93 -16.91 -2.21 2.31
N LEU A 94 -16.00 -2.99 2.88
CA LEU A 94 -15.34 -2.67 4.16
C LEU A 94 -14.55 -1.36 4.07
N SER A 95 -13.75 -1.18 3.03
CA SER A 95 -12.97 0.05 2.78
C SER A 95 -13.88 1.27 2.67
N ARG A 96 -15.04 1.14 2.02
CA ARG A 96 -16.05 2.21 1.94
C ARG A 96 -16.65 2.54 3.31
N VAL A 97 -16.96 1.53 4.12
CA VAL A 97 -17.44 1.73 5.50
C VAL A 97 -16.38 2.43 6.35
N ASN A 98 -15.12 2.00 6.25
CA ASN A 98 -14.00 2.64 6.94
C ASN A 98 -13.81 4.09 6.48
N GLY A 99 -13.88 4.37 5.17
CA GLY A 99 -13.84 5.75 4.65
C GLY A 99 -14.92 6.63 5.22
N THR A 100 -16.16 6.12 5.28
CA THR A 100 -17.29 6.86 5.87
C THR A 100 -17.09 7.11 7.37
N LYS A 101 -16.63 6.11 8.12
CA LYS A 101 -16.36 6.23 9.56
C LYS A 101 -15.27 7.24 9.90
N ASN A 102 -14.34 7.48 8.97
CA ASN A 102 -13.27 8.45 9.13
C ASN A 102 -13.56 9.81 8.48
N GLY A 103 -14.75 10.01 7.88
CA GLY A 103 -15.10 11.26 7.20
C GLY A 103 -14.25 11.54 5.96
N LEU A 104 -13.82 10.49 5.25
CA LEU A 104 -12.93 10.56 4.08
C LEU A 104 -13.61 10.12 2.77
N SER A 105 -14.95 10.04 2.75
CA SER A 105 -15.71 9.56 1.59
C SER A 105 -15.63 10.48 0.36
N ASP A 106 -15.25 11.75 0.56
CA ASP A 106 -15.01 12.74 -0.49
C ASP A 106 -13.64 12.59 -1.17
N ARG A 107 -12.70 11.91 -0.51
CA ARG A 107 -11.32 11.74 -0.99
C ARG A 107 -10.99 10.30 -1.39
N CYS A 108 -11.63 9.33 -0.77
CA CYS A 108 -11.35 7.92 -0.97
C CYS A 108 -12.43 7.24 -1.82
N HIS A 109 -12.03 6.76 -3.00
CA HIS A 109 -12.90 6.09 -3.95
C HIS A 109 -12.56 4.60 -4.04
N TRP A 110 -13.57 3.74 -4.04
CA TRP A 110 -13.39 2.28 -3.88
C TRP A 110 -14.09 1.54 -5.00
N TYR A 111 -13.35 0.66 -5.68
CA TYR A 111 -13.88 -0.14 -6.79
C TYR A 111 -13.48 -1.61 -6.67
N ALA A 112 -14.38 -2.50 -7.12
CA ALA A 112 -14.11 -3.92 -7.22
C ALA A 112 -13.55 -4.24 -8.62
N GLY A 113 -12.45 -4.99 -8.66
CA GLY A 113 -11.81 -5.42 -9.91
C GLY A 113 -10.29 -5.35 -9.86
N THR A 114 -9.70 -5.43 -11.05
CA THR A 114 -8.25 -5.41 -11.25
C THR A 114 -7.80 -4.08 -11.84
N VAL A 115 -6.48 -3.85 -11.81
CA VAL A 115 -5.81 -2.68 -12.39
C VAL A 115 -6.03 -2.51 -13.90
N HIS A 116 -6.47 -3.55 -14.62
CA HIS A 116 -6.79 -3.46 -16.05
C HIS A 116 -8.02 -2.57 -16.33
N ALA A 117 -8.92 -2.43 -15.36
CA ALA A 117 -10.09 -1.56 -15.49
C ALA A 117 -9.74 -0.06 -15.34
N LEU A 118 -8.53 0.26 -14.88
CA LEU A 118 -8.10 1.64 -14.65
C LEU A 118 -7.43 2.24 -15.89
N GLN A 119 -7.84 3.48 -16.15
CA GLN A 119 -7.22 4.39 -17.09
C GLN A 119 -6.55 5.54 -16.34
N GLY A 120 -5.55 6.17 -16.95
CA GLY A 120 -4.83 7.30 -16.37
C GLY A 120 -3.51 6.93 -15.69
N ARG A 121 -3.04 7.84 -14.83
CA ARG A 121 -1.75 7.74 -14.12
C ARG A 121 -1.88 8.21 -12.68
N PHE A 122 -1.11 7.58 -11.79
CA PHE A 122 -1.05 7.90 -10.36
C PHE A 122 0.35 8.37 -9.97
N ASP A 123 0.39 9.47 -9.21
CA ASP A 123 1.60 10.04 -8.63
C ASP A 123 2.18 9.09 -7.56
N CYS A 124 1.33 8.31 -6.87
CA CYS A 124 1.76 7.25 -5.97
C CYS A 124 0.92 5.97 -6.15
N ILE A 125 1.58 4.81 -6.13
CA ILE A 125 0.94 3.50 -6.10
C ILE A 125 1.43 2.74 -4.87
N ALA A 126 0.52 2.30 -4.02
CA ALA A 126 0.79 1.42 -2.90
C ALA A 126 0.19 0.03 -3.18
N ALA A 127 0.97 -1.03 -2.99
CA ALA A 127 0.51 -2.40 -3.17
C ALA A 127 1.13 -3.32 -2.10
N ASN A 128 0.29 -3.81 -1.20
CA ASN A 128 0.66 -4.84 -0.22
C ASN A 128 0.04 -6.17 -0.68
N LEU A 129 0.69 -6.80 -1.66
CA LEU A 129 0.18 -7.97 -2.36
C LEU A 129 1.09 -9.17 -2.08
N PRO A 130 0.55 -10.40 -2.00
CA PRO A 130 1.38 -11.60 -1.94
C PRO A 130 2.39 -11.62 -3.10
N TYR A 131 3.63 -12.05 -2.84
CA TYR A 131 4.74 -12.02 -3.79
C TYR A 131 4.37 -12.41 -5.23
N PHE A 132 3.76 -13.57 -5.47
CA PHE A 132 3.42 -13.99 -6.84
C PHE A 132 2.46 -13.03 -7.54
N VAL A 133 1.44 -12.55 -6.82
CA VAL A 133 0.48 -11.56 -7.34
C VAL A 133 1.17 -10.22 -7.58
N LEU A 134 2.08 -9.82 -6.70
CA LEU A 134 2.89 -8.62 -6.88
C LEU A 134 3.69 -8.70 -8.18
N MET A 135 4.46 -9.78 -8.39
CA MET A 135 5.30 -9.98 -9.56
C MET A 135 4.48 -10.00 -10.86
N GLU A 136 3.33 -10.68 -10.88
CA GLU A 136 2.40 -10.66 -12.01
C GLU A 136 1.84 -9.26 -12.30
N SER A 137 1.67 -8.44 -11.26
CA SER A 137 1.07 -7.12 -11.37
C SER A 137 2.06 -6.00 -11.71
N VAL A 138 3.38 -6.18 -11.52
CA VAL A 138 4.37 -5.10 -11.64
C VAL A 138 4.26 -4.35 -12.98
N ASN A 139 4.03 -5.07 -14.07
CA ASN A 139 3.85 -4.46 -15.40
C ASN A 139 2.64 -3.52 -15.46
N ASP A 140 1.50 -3.93 -14.90
CA ASP A 140 0.32 -3.07 -14.85
C ASP A 140 0.47 -1.90 -13.89
N LEU A 141 1.17 -2.10 -12.77
CA LEU A 141 1.49 -1.01 -11.84
C LEU A 141 2.37 0.03 -12.53
N GLU A 142 3.39 -0.41 -13.27
CA GLU A 142 4.29 0.46 -14.04
C GLU A 142 3.52 1.27 -15.07
N ARG A 143 2.62 0.64 -15.83
CA ARG A 143 1.74 1.30 -16.80
C ARG A 143 0.89 2.40 -16.16
N LEU A 144 0.44 2.20 -14.92
CA LEU A 144 -0.39 3.17 -14.18
C LEU A 144 0.44 4.23 -13.44
N LEU A 145 1.76 4.09 -13.35
CA LEU A 145 2.61 5.01 -12.60
C LEU A 145 2.93 6.27 -13.43
N ALA A 146 2.79 7.44 -12.82
CA ALA A 146 3.20 8.71 -13.41
C ALA A 146 4.73 8.76 -13.71
N ALA A 147 5.15 9.74 -14.52
CA ALA A 147 6.54 9.88 -14.95
C ALA A 147 7.53 10.12 -13.78
N GLU A 148 7.07 10.75 -12.71
CA GLU A 148 7.82 10.97 -11.46
C GLU A 148 7.13 10.25 -10.29
N GLY A 149 6.40 9.18 -10.62
CA GLY A 149 5.60 8.47 -9.65
C GLY A 149 6.43 7.64 -8.68
N LEU A 150 5.84 7.41 -7.51
CA LEU A 150 6.37 6.62 -6.43
C LEU A 150 5.58 5.31 -6.29
N MET A 151 6.29 4.19 -6.12
CA MET A 151 5.71 2.92 -5.71
C MET A 151 6.08 2.58 -4.27
N ILE A 152 5.14 2.00 -3.53
CA ILE A 152 5.35 1.42 -2.20
C ILE A 152 4.83 -0.01 -2.22
N LEU A 153 5.75 -0.97 -2.16
CA LEU A 153 5.44 -2.39 -2.37
C LEU A 153 5.80 -3.20 -1.13
N SER A 154 4.96 -4.15 -0.74
CA SER A 154 5.23 -5.15 0.32
C SER A 154 4.44 -6.43 0.04
N GLY A 155 4.49 -7.38 0.98
CA GLY A 155 3.86 -8.70 0.85
C GLY A 155 4.80 -9.79 0.30
N PHE A 156 6.10 -9.55 0.39
CA PHE A 156 7.16 -10.50 0.05
C PHE A 156 8.21 -10.59 1.16
N HIS A 157 8.97 -11.69 1.15
CA HIS A 157 10.02 -11.98 2.12
C HIS A 157 11.39 -11.45 1.67
N ASP A 158 12.34 -11.35 2.59
CA ASP A 158 13.75 -11.00 2.31
C ASP A 158 14.41 -11.88 1.26
N ILE A 159 14.14 -13.20 1.27
CA ILE A 159 14.64 -14.15 0.28
C ILE A 159 14.18 -13.83 -1.16
N GLN A 160 13.06 -13.11 -1.31
CA GLN A 160 12.49 -12.70 -2.59
C GLN A 160 12.93 -11.31 -3.03
N PHE A 161 13.67 -10.58 -2.18
CA PHE A 161 14.02 -9.18 -2.42
C PHE A 161 14.84 -8.99 -3.70
N TYR A 162 15.74 -9.92 -4.01
CA TYR A 162 16.59 -9.83 -5.20
C TYR A 162 15.75 -9.82 -6.48
N GLU A 163 14.77 -10.72 -6.60
CA GLU A 163 13.90 -10.83 -7.77
C GLU A 163 13.00 -9.60 -7.90
N VAL A 164 12.43 -9.11 -6.78
CA VAL A 164 11.64 -7.87 -6.78
C VAL A 164 12.50 -6.69 -7.25
N LYS A 165 13.74 -6.60 -6.77
CA LYS A 165 14.66 -5.52 -7.16
C LYS A 165 15.01 -5.57 -8.64
N GLU A 166 15.35 -6.73 -9.18
CA GLU A 166 15.64 -6.87 -10.61
C GLU A 166 14.44 -6.48 -11.47
N GLU A 167 13.24 -6.93 -11.09
CA GLU A 167 12.02 -6.66 -11.84
C GLU A 167 11.67 -5.17 -11.90
N LEU A 168 11.91 -4.45 -10.79
CA LEU A 168 11.78 -2.99 -10.73
C LEU A 168 12.85 -2.29 -11.59
N LEU A 169 14.12 -2.71 -11.48
CA LEU A 169 15.22 -2.13 -12.25
C LEU A 169 15.03 -2.31 -13.76
N LEU A 170 14.57 -3.48 -14.21
CA LEU A 170 14.27 -3.76 -15.62
C LEU A 170 13.23 -2.81 -16.21
N ARG A 171 12.40 -2.20 -15.35
CA ARG A 171 11.35 -1.23 -15.71
C ARG A 171 11.74 0.22 -15.48
N GLY A 172 13.00 0.48 -15.14
CA GLY A 172 13.48 1.82 -14.83
C GLY A 172 12.91 2.38 -13.53
N LEU A 173 12.65 1.52 -12.55
CA LEU A 173 12.29 1.90 -11.19
C LEU A 173 13.48 1.66 -10.27
N GLU A 174 13.94 2.72 -9.61
CA GLU A 174 15.03 2.67 -8.65
C GLU A 174 14.49 2.67 -7.23
N ILE A 175 14.90 1.66 -6.45
CA ILE A 175 14.58 1.56 -5.03
C ILE A 175 15.28 2.70 -4.30
N GLN A 176 14.49 3.51 -3.60
CA GLN A 176 14.97 4.63 -2.78
C GLN A 176 15.20 4.20 -1.34
N GLU A 177 14.28 3.40 -0.79
CA GLU A 177 14.35 2.95 0.59
C GLU A 177 13.76 1.55 0.74
N THR A 178 14.33 0.77 1.66
CA THR A 178 13.86 -0.55 2.05
C THR A 178 13.63 -0.60 3.55
N THR A 179 12.59 -1.30 3.99
CA THR A 179 12.37 -1.60 5.41
C THR A 179 11.99 -3.07 5.56
N SER A 180 12.26 -3.63 6.73
CA SER A 180 11.97 -5.02 7.05
C SER A 180 11.34 -5.16 8.43
N GLY A 181 10.64 -6.27 8.64
CA GLY A 181 10.09 -6.60 9.94
C GLY A 181 9.77 -8.08 10.07
N ASP A 182 10.07 -8.61 11.25
CA ASP A 182 9.88 -10.03 11.51
C ASP A 182 8.45 -10.33 11.95
N LEU A 183 7.94 -11.46 11.49
CA LEU A 183 6.76 -12.08 12.05
C LEU A 183 7.08 -13.54 12.36
N SER A 184 7.12 -13.85 13.65
CA SER A 184 7.31 -15.22 14.15
C SER A 184 5.97 -15.82 14.53
N PHE A 185 5.75 -17.08 14.17
CA PHE A 185 4.62 -17.87 14.67
C PHE A 185 5.12 -19.14 15.33
N CYS A 186 4.53 -19.50 16.47
CA CYS A 186 4.74 -20.81 17.07
C CYS A 186 3.75 -21.79 16.42
N GLY A 187 4.27 -22.80 15.71
CA GLY A 187 3.46 -23.80 15.03
C GLY A 187 4.26 -25.04 14.63
N VAL A 188 3.58 -26.02 14.04
CA VAL A 188 4.19 -27.20 13.39
C VAL A 188 3.98 -27.06 11.88
N PRO A 189 5.02 -27.18 11.03
CA PRO A 189 6.44 -27.46 11.38
C PRO A 189 7.08 -26.33 12.20
N PRO A 190 8.19 -26.61 12.94
CA PRO A 190 8.66 -25.79 14.05
C PRO A 190 8.91 -24.33 13.63
N SER A 191 8.54 -23.42 14.54
CA SER A 191 8.68 -21.96 14.49
C SER A 191 9.37 -21.40 13.24
N GLY A 192 8.57 -20.87 12.31
CA GLY A 192 9.08 -20.04 11.22
C GLY A 192 9.16 -18.58 11.68
N SER A 193 10.30 -17.95 11.45
CA SER A 193 10.40 -16.48 11.45
C SER A 193 10.56 -16.06 10.00
N PHE A 194 9.61 -15.29 9.49
CA PHE A 194 9.73 -14.69 8.17
C PHE A 194 10.10 -13.22 8.33
N THR A 195 11.17 -12.81 7.66
CA THR A 195 11.52 -11.40 7.49
C THR A 195 10.71 -10.88 6.32
N TRP A 196 9.70 -10.06 6.60
CA TRP A 196 8.92 -9.40 5.56
C TRP A 196 9.60 -8.11 5.15
N MET A 197 9.48 -7.76 3.87
CA MET A 197 10.10 -6.57 3.29
C MET A 197 9.04 -5.60 2.79
N ALA A 198 9.37 -4.31 2.81
CA ALA A 198 8.72 -3.31 2.00
C ALA A 198 9.76 -2.41 1.34
N VAL A 199 9.43 -1.91 0.15
CA VAL A 199 10.31 -1.06 -0.65
C VAL A 199 9.56 0.17 -1.11
N SER A 200 10.26 1.29 -1.21
CA SER A 200 9.84 2.45 -1.98
C SER A 200 10.70 2.55 -3.22
N ALA A 201 10.08 2.78 -4.38
CA ALA A 201 10.80 2.90 -5.64
C ALA A 201 10.23 4.05 -6.47
N THR A 202 11.10 4.76 -7.18
CA THR A 202 10.71 5.89 -8.04
C THR A 202 11.20 5.65 -9.45
N ARG A 203 10.49 6.19 -10.44
CA ARG A 203 10.91 6.09 -11.83
C ARG A 203 12.19 6.88 -12.08
N THR A 204 13.19 6.26 -12.71
CA THR A 204 14.45 6.91 -13.07
C THR A 204 14.20 7.94 -14.17
N SER A 205 14.80 9.12 -14.04
CA SER A 205 14.74 10.22 -15.01
C SER A 205 15.25 9.87 -16.42
N SER A 206 15.98 8.77 -16.58
CA SER A 206 16.53 8.28 -17.87
C SER A 206 15.53 7.44 -18.70
N HIS A 207 14.43 6.97 -18.12
CA HIS A 207 13.40 6.20 -18.84
C HIS A 207 12.29 7.08 -19.45
N ARG A 208 12.49 8.40 -19.49
CA ARG A 208 11.55 9.43 -20.00
C ARG A 208 11.16 9.29 -21.49
N SER A 209 11.74 8.37 -22.25
CA SER A 209 11.63 8.36 -23.73
C SER A 209 11.50 6.97 -24.37
N LYS A 210 10.52 6.15 -23.96
CA LYS A 210 10.06 5.02 -24.77
C LYS A 210 8.53 4.86 -24.68
N GLY A 211 7.80 5.82 -25.22
CA GLY A 211 6.34 5.77 -25.18
C GLY A 211 5.63 6.77 -26.08
N HIS A 212 6.03 6.91 -27.35
CA HIS A 212 5.13 7.27 -28.47
C HIS A 212 5.91 7.30 -29.78
N ASN A 213 6.01 6.15 -30.46
CA ASN A 213 6.15 6.16 -31.91
C ASN A 213 5.74 4.83 -32.54
N GLU A 214 4.48 4.41 -32.38
CA GLU A 214 3.88 3.42 -33.27
C GLU A 214 2.44 3.80 -33.62
N ARG A 215 2.34 4.44 -34.80
CA ARG A 215 1.27 4.46 -35.82
C ARG A 215 -0.17 4.78 -35.43
#